data_AF-A0A7C7HXA2-F1
#
_entry.id   AF-A0A7C7HXA2-F1
#
_cell.length_a   1.000
_cell.length_b   1.000
_cell.length_c   1.000
_cell.angle_alpha   90.00
_cell.angle_beta   90.00
_cell.angle_gamma   90.00
#
_symmetry.space_group_name_H-M   'P 1'
#
loop_
_entity.id
_entity.type
_entity.pdbx_description
1 polymer ?
#
loop_
_entity_poly.entity_id
_entity_poly.type
_entity_poly.pdbx_seq_one_letter_code
_entity_poly.pdbx_strand_id
1 'polypeptide(L)'
;MNRNRNTFERVIFVALLFFLTSSIFAEGFDVRALWVVRDHIISKDKIDEVLEFAKENNYNHLFVQIRGRGDAYYKSRLVPRSHLLTKTDFDPLAYILKKGRRSNIKIHAWFNVYYLWS
;
A
#
# COMPACT_ATOMS: atom_id res chain seq x y z
N MET A 1 37.77 49.20 -24.95
CA MET A 1 37.03 48.02 -24.44
C MET A 1 35.57 48.13 -24.92
N ASN A 2 35.10 47.22 -25.77
CA ASN A 2 33.92 47.42 -26.61
C ASN A 2 32.61 47.07 -25.86
N ARG A 3 31.87 48.08 -25.38
CA ARG A 3 30.68 47.95 -24.52
C ARG A 3 29.59 47.06 -25.13
N ASN A 4 29.44 47.05 -26.46
CA ASN A 4 28.45 46.24 -27.16
C ASN A 4 28.78 44.73 -27.15
N ARG A 5 30.06 44.36 -27.15
CA ARG A 5 30.49 42.96 -27.07
C ARG A 5 30.17 42.36 -25.70
N ASN A 6 30.38 43.14 -24.64
CA ASN A 6 30.07 42.73 -23.27
C ASN A 6 28.56 42.57 -23.02
N THR A 7 27.71 43.37 -23.67
CA THR A 7 26.24 43.23 -23.56
C THR A 7 25.76 41.98 -24.29
N PHE A 8 26.31 41.67 -25.46
CA PHE A 8 25.96 40.49 -26.24
C PHE A 8 26.34 39.19 -25.51
N GLU A 9 27.55 39.14 -24.93
CA GLU A 9 28.01 38.01 -24.12
C GLU A 9 27.12 37.77 -22.88
N ARG A 10 26.63 38.84 -22.24
CA ARG A 10 25.70 38.73 -21.10
C ARG A 10 24.32 38.21 -21.50
N VAL A 11 23.81 38.65 -22.66
CA VAL A 11 22.51 38.19 -23.16
C VAL A 11 22.57 36.70 -23.51
N ILE A 12 23.67 36.25 -24.14
CA ILE A 12 23.89 34.82 -24.43
C ILE A 12 23.98 34.01 -23.12
N PHE A 13 24.72 34.50 -22.13
CA PHE A 13 24.86 33.81 -20.85
C PHE A 13 23.51 33.67 -20.10
N VAL A 14 22.70 34.73 -20.09
CA VAL A 14 21.35 34.69 -19.50
C VAL A 14 20.44 33.76 -20.31
N ALA A 15 20.48 33.81 -21.64
CA ALA A 15 19.69 32.90 -22.47
C ALA A 15 20.05 31.43 -22.21
N LEU A 16 21.34 31.10 -22.09
CA LEU A 16 21.82 29.75 -21.79
C LEU A 16 21.35 29.25 -20.40
N LEU A 17 21.23 30.14 -19.40
CA LEU A 17 20.66 29.80 -18.10
C LEU A 17 19.18 29.38 -18.19
N PHE A 18 18.40 29.95 -19.11
CA PHE A 18 17.01 29.55 -19.35
C PHE A 18 16.85 28.29 -20.22
N PHE A 19 17.91 27.87 -20.92
CA PHE A 19 17.95 26.59 -21.67
C PHE A 19 18.44 25.40 -20.82
N LEU A 20 18.96 25.64 -19.62
CA LEU A 20 19.37 24.61 -18.65
C LEU A 20 18.22 24.18 -17.72
N THR A 21 17.01 24.01 -18.26
CA THR A 21 15.90 23.44 -17.51
C THR A 21 16.09 21.93 -17.38
N SER A 22 16.71 21.51 -16.28
CA SER A 22 16.77 20.09 -15.93
C SER A 22 15.36 19.61 -15.58
N SER A 23 14.83 18.65 -16.33
CA SER A 23 13.60 17.96 -15.94
C SER A 23 13.86 17.14 -14.68
N ILE A 24 13.43 17.65 -13.53
CA ILE A 24 13.44 16.89 -12.27
C ILE A 24 12.25 15.92 -12.35
N PHE A 25 12.53 14.65 -12.65
CA PHE A 25 11.53 13.60 -12.49
C PHE A 25 11.54 13.18 -11.02
N ALA A 26 10.39 13.27 -10.35
CA ALA A 26 10.20 12.59 -9.08
C ALA A 26 10.23 11.08 -9.33
N GLU A 27 10.96 10.33 -8.50
CA GLU A 27 10.91 8.87 -8.54
C GLU A 27 9.47 8.42 -8.24
N GLY A 28 8.91 7.61 -9.13
CA GLY A 28 7.55 7.09 -8.96
C GLY A 28 7.48 6.15 -7.77
N PHE A 29 6.48 6.32 -6.91
CA PHE A 29 6.22 5.33 -5.87
C PHE A 29 5.57 4.10 -6.50
N ASP A 30 6.37 3.06 -6.73
CA ASP A 30 5.90 1.78 -7.28
C ASP A 30 4.97 1.04 -6.32
N VAL A 31 5.08 1.28 -5.02
CA VAL A 31 4.26 0.63 -3.98
C VAL A 31 3.13 1.54 -3.54
N ARG A 32 1.89 1.10 -3.76
CA ARG A 32 0.68 1.71 -3.21
C ARG A 32 0.01 0.69 -2.31
N ALA A 33 0.08 0.96 -1.02
CA ALA A 33 -0.32 0.02 0.02
C ALA A 33 -1.56 0.48 0.80
N LEU A 34 -2.38 -0.48 1.22
CA LEU A 34 -3.49 -0.27 2.13
C LEU A 34 -3.35 -1.14 3.38
N TRP A 35 -3.58 -0.55 4.55
CA TRP A 35 -3.73 -1.28 5.80
C TRP A 35 -5.18 -1.70 5.96
N VAL A 36 -5.41 -3.01 6.11
CA VAL A 36 -6.74 -3.60 6.24
C VAL A 36 -6.90 -4.13 7.66
N VAL A 37 -7.77 -3.48 8.42
CA VAL A 37 -8.05 -3.85 9.81
C VAL A 37 -8.92 -5.11 9.86
N ARG A 38 -8.76 -5.91 10.91
CA ARG A 38 -9.38 -7.23 11.07
C ARG A 38 -10.92 -7.27 10.91
N ASP A 39 -11.61 -6.18 11.18
CA ASP A 39 -13.07 -6.09 11.07
C ASP A 39 -13.56 -6.05 9.61
N HIS A 40 -12.66 -5.76 8.66
CA HIS A 40 -12.91 -5.76 7.22
C HIS A 40 -12.60 -7.10 6.55
N ILE A 41 -12.25 -8.14 7.32
CA ILE A 41 -11.96 -9.47 6.75
C ILE A 41 -12.84 -10.60 7.32
N ILE A 42 -13.82 -10.26 8.16
CA ILE A 42 -14.63 -11.27 8.87
C ILE A 42 -15.62 -12.04 7.99
N SER A 43 -15.86 -11.59 6.75
CA SER A 43 -16.73 -12.27 5.78
C SER A 43 -16.18 -12.17 4.37
N LYS A 44 -16.73 -12.99 3.47
CA LYS A 44 -16.37 -12.98 2.04
C LYS A 44 -16.65 -11.62 1.40
N ASP A 45 -17.84 -11.06 1.66
CA ASP A 45 -18.29 -9.82 1.04
C ASP A 45 -17.39 -8.64 1.44
N LYS A 46 -16.99 -8.54 2.71
CA LYS A 46 -16.06 -7.50 3.15
C LYS A 46 -14.67 -7.64 2.51
N ILE A 47 -14.17 -8.86 2.36
CA ILE A 47 -12.89 -9.09 1.65
C ILE A 47 -13.02 -8.72 0.18
N ASP A 48 -14.14 -9.05 -0.45
CA ASP A 48 -14.38 -8.71 -1.85
C ASP A 48 -14.48 -7.19 -2.03
N GLU A 49 -15.14 -6.46 -1.12
CA GLU A 49 -15.18 -5.00 -1.09
C GLU A 49 -13.76 -4.39 -0.95
N VAL A 50 -12.94 -4.88 -0.03
CA VAL A 50 -11.55 -4.42 0.14
C VAL A 50 -10.73 -4.63 -1.13
N LEU A 51 -10.88 -5.80 -1.77
CA LEU A 51 -10.13 -6.12 -2.98
C LEU A 51 -10.60 -5.28 -4.17
N GLU A 52 -11.90 -5.02 -4.28
CA GLU A 52 -12.44 -4.17 -5.34
C GLU A 52 -11.99 -2.73 -5.17
N PHE A 53 -12.14 -2.18 -3.97
CA PHE A 53 -11.62 -0.85 -3.62
C PHE A 53 -10.14 -0.72 -3.94
N ALA A 54 -9.34 -1.73 -3.60
CA ALA A 54 -7.91 -1.74 -3.88
C ALA A 54 -7.61 -1.69 -5.39
N LYS A 55 -8.37 -2.43 -6.22
CA LYS A 55 -8.20 -2.44 -7.67
C LYS A 55 -8.63 -1.12 -8.30
N GLU A 56 -9.82 -0.63 -7.96
CA GLU A 56 -10.38 0.63 -8.49
C GLU A 56 -9.45 1.81 -8.23
N ASN A 57 -8.74 1.80 -7.10
CA ASN A 57 -7.81 2.86 -6.70
C ASN A 57 -6.34 2.53 -6.98
N ASN A 58 -6.06 1.52 -7.82
CA ASN A 58 -4.71 1.15 -8.26
C ASN A 58 -3.72 0.76 -7.13
N TYR A 59 -4.19 0.28 -5.99
CA TYR A 59 -3.34 -0.31 -4.95
C TYR A 59 -2.78 -1.66 -5.38
N ASN A 60 -1.55 -1.97 -5.00
CA ASN A 60 -0.87 -3.21 -5.35
C ASN A 60 -0.35 -4.00 -4.14
N HIS A 61 -0.49 -3.46 -2.92
CA HIS A 61 -0.10 -4.12 -1.68
C HIS A 61 -1.21 -3.99 -0.63
N LEU A 62 -1.60 -5.09 0.01
CA LEU A 62 -2.51 -5.09 1.16
C LEU A 62 -1.82 -5.65 2.39
N PHE A 63 -1.79 -4.88 3.48
CA PHE A 63 -1.33 -5.31 4.79
C PHE A 63 -2.54 -5.69 5.64
N VAL A 64 -2.81 -6.99 5.74
CA VAL A 64 -4.07 -7.51 6.26
C VAL A 64 -3.89 -7.98 7.69
N GLN A 65 -4.61 -7.38 8.64
CA GLN A 65 -4.50 -7.73 10.06
C GLN A 65 -5.12 -9.10 10.33
N ILE A 66 -4.29 -10.14 10.33
CA ILE A 66 -4.74 -11.51 10.57
C ILE A 66 -4.52 -11.97 12.03
N ARG A 67 -3.77 -11.18 12.80
CA ARG A 67 -3.67 -11.28 14.26
C ARG A 67 -3.79 -9.89 14.88
N GLY A 68 -4.87 -9.64 15.61
CA GLY A 68 -5.11 -8.37 16.29
C GLY A 68 -5.17 -8.53 17.80
N ARG A 69 -6.15 -9.33 18.23
CA ARG A 69 -6.59 -9.71 19.58
C ARG A 69 -5.64 -10.53 20.46
N GLY A 70 -4.43 -10.81 19.99
CA GLY A 70 -3.79 -12.10 20.32
C GLY A 70 -4.56 -13.32 19.78
N ASP A 71 -5.58 -13.08 18.95
CA ASP A 71 -6.44 -14.05 18.31
C ASP A 71 -6.15 -14.18 16.81
N ALA A 72 -6.56 -15.29 16.21
CA ALA A 72 -6.33 -15.59 14.80
C ALA A 72 -7.59 -15.39 13.95
N TYR A 73 -7.40 -14.75 12.78
CA TYR A 73 -8.35 -14.68 11.66
C TYR A 73 -7.99 -15.70 10.57
N TYR A 74 -7.50 -16.85 11.00
CA TYR A 74 -7.09 -18.00 10.20
C TYR A 74 -7.17 -19.28 11.05
N LYS A 75 -7.12 -20.46 10.44
CA LYS A 75 -7.02 -21.72 11.19
C LYS A 75 -5.64 -21.84 11.85
N SER A 76 -5.58 -21.66 13.17
CA SER A 76 -4.36 -21.74 13.97
C SER A 76 -4.38 -22.92 14.94
N ARG A 77 -3.20 -23.48 15.20
CA ARG A 77 -2.97 -24.47 16.29
C ARG A 77 -2.29 -23.85 17.52
N LEU A 78 -1.85 -22.59 17.42
CA LEU A 78 -1.00 -21.93 18.43
C LEU A 78 -1.74 -20.85 19.21
N VAL A 79 -2.65 -20.14 18.56
CA VAL A 79 -3.39 -19.03 19.17
C VAL A 79 -4.89 -19.24 19.00
N PRO A 80 -5.72 -18.77 19.94
CA PRO A 80 -7.16 -18.94 19.84
C PRO A 80 -7.71 -18.23 18.61
N ARG A 81 -8.80 -18.76 18.08
CA ARG A 81 -9.54 -18.13 16.99
C ARG A 81 -10.29 -16.90 17.50
N SER A 82 -10.43 -15.88 16.66
CA SER A 82 -11.16 -14.67 17.03
C SER A 82 -12.61 -14.96 17.39
N HIS A 83 -13.11 -14.29 18.43
CA HIS A 83 -14.52 -14.32 18.83
C HIS A 83 -15.46 -13.92 17.69
N LEU A 84 -15.02 -13.03 16.79
CA LEU A 84 -15.76 -12.61 15.59
C LEU A 84 -15.97 -13.74 14.57
N LEU A 85 -15.21 -14.82 14.65
CA LEU A 85 -15.26 -15.96 13.72
C LEU A 85 -15.68 -17.27 14.40
N THR A 86 -16.19 -17.22 15.64
CA THR A 86 -16.56 -18.42 16.41
C THR A 86 -17.74 -19.18 15.83
N LYS A 87 -18.68 -18.48 15.18
CA LYS A 87 -19.89 -19.05 14.61
C LYS A 87 -19.71 -19.52 13.15
N THR A 88 -18.48 -19.55 12.64
CA THR A 88 -18.21 -19.86 11.23
C THR A 88 -16.87 -20.57 11.03
N ASP A 89 -16.85 -21.53 10.12
CA ASP A 89 -15.63 -22.19 9.64
C ASP A 89 -14.86 -21.38 8.59
N PHE A 90 -15.36 -20.18 8.27
CA PHE A 90 -14.74 -19.30 7.28
C PHE A 90 -13.31 -18.94 7.67
N ASP A 91 -12.35 -19.15 6.76
CA ASP A 91 -10.95 -18.75 6.97
C ASP A 91 -10.64 -17.51 6.13
N PRO A 92 -10.63 -16.30 6.75
CA PRO A 92 -10.34 -15.05 6.06
C PRO A 92 -9.02 -15.06 5.31
N LEU A 93 -7.94 -15.52 5.95
CA LEU A 93 -6.61 -15.55 5.34
C LEU A 93 -6.59 -16.47 4.12
N ALA A 94 -7.18 -17.67 4.22
CA ALA A 94 -7.26 -18.58 3.08
C ALA A 94 -8.09 -17.97 1.94
N TYR A 95 -9.19 -17.28 2.25
CA TYR A 95 -10.05 -16.66 1.25
C TYR A 95 -9.36 -15.51 0.51
N ILE A 96 -8.76 -14.57 1.25
CA ILE A 96 -8.08 -13.41 0.65
C ILE A 96 -6.86 -13.82 -0.16
N LEU A 97 -6.10 -14.84 0.28
CA LEU A 97 -4.99 -15.39 -0.52
C LEU A 97 -5.49 -16.04 -1.81
N LYS A 98 -6.59 -16.78 -1.76
CA LYS A 98 -7.19 -17.39 -2.97
C LYS A 98 -7.64 -16.34 -3.98
N LYS A 99 -8.27 -15.27 -3.51
CA LYS A 99 -8.73 -14.16 -4.37
C LYS A 99 -7.55 -13.31 -4.88
N GLY A 100 -6.60 -12.99 -3.99
CA GLY A 100 -5.41 -12.19 -4.29
C GLY A 100 -4.50 -12.82 -5.34
N ARG A 101 -4.39 -14.16 -5.39
CA ARG A 101 -3.64 -14.86 -6.47
C ARG A 101 -4.15 -14.56 -7.88
N ARG A 102 -5.40 -14.11 -8.03
CA ARG A 102 -6.00 -13.76 -9.31
C ARG A 102 -5.84 -12.27 -9.65
N SER A 103 -5.30 -11.46 -8.75
CA SER A 103 -5.05 -10.03 -8.95
C SER A 103 -3.55 -9.72 -8.90
N ASN A 104 -3.17 -8.52 -9.35
CA ASN A 104 -1.80 -8.02 -9.24
C ASN A 104 -1.51 -7.41 -7.83
N ILE A 105 -2.23 -7.89 -6.80
CA ILE A 105 -2.18 -7.33 -5.44
C ILE A 105 -1.43 -8.32 -4.55
N LYS A 106 -0.32 -7.87 -3.96
CA LYS A 106 0.45 -8.64 -2.98
C LYS A 106 -0.22 -8.55 -1.62
N ILE A 107 -0.45 -9.71 -1.00
CA ILE A 107 -1.04 -9.80 0.34
C ILE A 107 0.07 -10.01 1.36
N HIS A 108 0.14 -9.13 2.36
CA HIS A 108 1.08 -9.16 3.47
C HIS A 108 0.31 -9.43 4.76
N ALA A 109 0.71 -10.45 5.51
CA ALA A 109 0.09 -10.78 6.77
C ALA A 109 0.59 -9.83 7.87
N TRP A 110 -0.31 -9.01 8.42
CA TRP A 110 -0.01 -8.11 9.53
C TRP A 110 -0.41 -8.75 10.86
N PHE A 111 0.56 -8.76 11.78
CA PHE A 111 0.43 -9.26 13.14
C PHE A 111 0.73 -8.15 14.12
N ASN A 112 -0.12 -7.99 15.12
CA ASN A 112 0.32 -7.43 16.39
C ASN A 112 1.12 -8.52 17.11
N VAL A 113 2.31 -8.23 17.64
CA VAL A 113 3.15 -9.22 18.36
C VAL A 113 2.84 -9.19 19.85
N TYR A 114 2.96 -8.01 20.45
CA TYR A 114 2.61 -7.74 21.83
C TYR A 114 1.33 -6.90 21.89
N TYR A 115 0.61 -7.06 22.98
CA TYR A 115 -0.39 -6.09 23.38
C TYR A 115 0.28 -5.00 24.20
N LEU A 116 0.28 -3.78 23.67
CA LEU A 116 0.43 -2.60 24.51
C LEU A 116 -0.99 -2.26 24.97
N TRP A 117 -1.25 -2.41 26.26
CA TRP A 117 -2.46 -1.86 26.88
C TRP A 117 -2.48 -0.35 26.65
N SER A 118 -3.62 0.17 26.17
CA SER A 118 -4.03 1.57 26.31
C SER A 118 -5.32 1.60 27.10
#